data_AF-A0AAU5JV46-F1
#
_entry.id   AF-A0AAU5JV46-F1
#
_cell.length_a   1.000
_cell.length_b   1.000
_cell.length_c   1.000
_cell.angle_alpha   90.00
_cell.angle_beta   90.00
_cell.angle_gamma   90.00
#
_symmetry.space_group_name_H-M   'P 1'
#
loop_
_entity.id
_entity.type
_entity.pdbx_description
1 polymer ?
#
loop_
_entity_poly.entity_id
_entity_poly.type
_entity_poly.pdbx_seq_one_letter_code
_entity_poly.pdbx_strand_id
1 'polypeptide(L)'
;MNERTTPGSTPAHSAHPSVIAARHALCGKLAAEITDRHDITDPAPDEKAVRGYIVEPRAGDLVAVYWLEKGRAVRRDTWRGNTLDRLADHLTREGWTVEPMLRTSLCLHAHRPAETVAPEAALTEWERDLLAADVDSALQRYTTCDENAAVEDIVDIEARYAAELVTEAEATDGTWRGEWIGDQPTAGTSPV
;
A
#
# COMPACT_ATOMS: atom_id res chain seq x y z
N MET A 1 -1.07 -26.05 14.34
CA MET A 1 -2.02 -25.67 13.27
C MET A 1 -1.43 -24.40 12.67
N ASN A 2 -0.92 -24.44 11.44
CA ASN A 2 -0.31 -23.24 10.85
C ASN A 2 -1.43 -22.26 10.51
N GLU A 3 -1.41 -21.11 11.14
CA GLU A 3 -2.38 -20.04 10.90
C GLU A 3 -2.11 -19.46 9.50
N ARG A 4 -3.14 -19.41 8.66
CA ARG A 4 -3.01 -18.86 7.31
C ARG A 4 -3.15 -17.34 7.42
N THR A 5 -2.24 -16.62 6.79
CA THR A 5 -2.34 -15.17 6.56
C THR A 5 -2.78 -14.93 5.13
N THR A 6 -3.54 -13.87 4.91
CA THR A 6 -3.88 -13.39 3.56
C THR A 6 -3.59 -11.89 3.47
N PRO A 7 -2.88 -11.41 2.43
CA PRO A 7 -2.67 -9.99 2.22
C PRO A 7 -3.99 -9.26 1.94
N GLY A 8 -4.26 -8.18 2.68
CA GLY A 8 -5.34 -7.23 2.39
C GLY A 8 -6.76 -7.72 2.69
N SER A 9 -6.93 -8.89 3.31
CA SER A 9 -8.23 -9.40 3.80
C SER A 9 -8.03 -10.51 4.83
N THR A 10 -9.03 -10.81 5.64
CA THR A 10 -8.99 -12.04 6.44
C THR A 10 -9.03 -13.28 5.53
N PRO A 11 -8.35 -14.39 5.89
CA PRO A 11 -8.41 -15.64 5.13
C PRO A 11 -9.84 -16.11 4.82
N ALA A 12 -10.76 -15.98 5.76
CA ALA A 12 -12.18 -16.31 5.60
C ALA A 12 -12.89 -15.50 4.49
N HIS A 13 -12.38 -14.34 4.13
CA HIS A 13 -12.97 -13.44 3.13
C HIS A 13 -12.14 -13.32 1.85
N SER A 14 -11.00 -14.00 1.78
CA SER A 14 -10.06 -13.93 0.65
C SER A 14 -10.66 -14.27 -0.71
N ALA A 15 -11.64 -15.18 -0.74
CA ALA A 15 -12.33 -15.61 -1.96
C ALA A 15 -13.61 -14.81 -2.29
N HIS A 16 -13.97 -13.79 -1.49
CA HIS A 16 -15.18 -13.01 -1.74
C HIS A 16 -15.01 -12.14 -3.00
N PRO A 17 -15.94 -12.15 -3.96
CA PRO A 17 -15.77 -11.45 -5.24
C PRO A 17 -15.53 -9.95 -5.07
N SER A 18 -16.27 -9.29 -4.17
CA SER A 18 -16.07 -7.86 -3.88
C SER A 18 -14.72 -7.57 -3.20
N VAL A 19 -14.18 -8.51 -2.42
CA VAL A 19 -12.86 -8.38 -1.81
C VAL A 19 -11.77 -8.50 -2.86
N ILE A 20 -11.87 -9.49 -3.75
CA ILE A 20 -10.94 -9.69 -4.88
C ILE A 20 -10.93 -8.43 -5.77
N ALA A 21 -12.11 -7.94 -6.14
CA ALA A 21 -12.23 -6.74 -6.97
C ALA A 21 -11.65 -5.50 -6.28
N ALA A 22 -11.91 -5.31 -4.99
CA ALA A 22 -11.38 -4.18 -4.23
C ALA A 22 -9.86 -4.25 -4.08
N ARG A 23 -9.29 -5.44 -3.83
CA ARG A 23 -7.84 -5.64 -3.76
C ARG A 23 -7.17 -5.33 -5.09
N HIS A 24 -7.77 -5.74 -6.20
CA HIS A 24 -7.28 -5.37 -7.54
C HIS A 24 -7.35 -3.85 -7.78
N ALA A 25 -8.46 -3.20 -7.40
CA ALA A 25 -8.59 -1.75 -7.49
C ALA A 25 -7.66 -0.97 -6.54
N LEU A 26 -7.04 -1.65 -5.56
CA LEU A 26 -6.04 -1.12 -4.65
C LEU A 26 -4.62 -1.63 -4.98
N CYS A 27 -4.41 -2.14 -6.20
CA CYS A 27 -3.11 -2.63 -6.66
C CYS A 27 -2.04 -1.52 -6.54
N GLY A 28 -0.85 -1.89 -6.05
CA GLY A 28 0.21 -0.94 -5.73
C GLY A 28 0.00 -0.16 -4.42
N LYS A 29 -1.02 -0.49 -3.62
CA LYS A 29 -1.13 -0.05 -2.22
C LYS A 29 -0.63 -1.15 -1.28
N LEU A 30 -0.08 -0.76 -0.14
CA LEU A 30 0.41 -1.69 0.86
C LEU A 30 -0.77 -2.45 1.50
N ALA A 31 -0.89 -3.73 1.21
CA ALA A 31 -1.85 -4.64 1.82
C ALA A 31 -1.32 -5.16 3.16
N ALA A 32 -2.15 -5.12 4.22
CA ALA A 32 -1.77 -5.68 5.50
C ALA A 32 -1.94 -7.21 5.50
N GLU A 33 -0.95 -7.94 5.99
CA GLU A 33 -1.07 -9.37 6.24
C GLU A 33 -1.75 -9.60 7.59
N ILE A 34 -2.94 -10.21 7.59
CA ILE A 34 -3.70 -10.49 8.80
C ILE A 34 -4.17 -11.95 8.84
N THR A 35 -4.41 -12.43 10.06
CA THR A 35 -5.02 -13.74 10.33
C THR A 35 -6.53 -13.60 10.54
N ASP A 36 -7.27 -14.72 10.59
CA ASP A 36 -8.70 -14.71 10.93
C ASP A 36 -8.98 -14.30 12.38
N ARG A 37 -7.97 -14.26 13.25
CA ARG A 37 -8.11 -13.89 14.67
C ARG A 37 -7.72 -12.45 14.96
N HIS A 38 -7.28 -11.71 13.96
CA HIS A 38 -6.79 -10.36 14.13
C HIS A 38 -7.91 -9.44 14.66
N ASP A 39 -7.72 -8.86 15.84
CA ASP A 39 -8.60 -7.83 16.38
C ASP A 39 -8.03 -6.45 16.03
N ILE A 40 -8.66 -5.77 15.08
CA ILE A 40 -8.26 -4.43 14.62
C ILE A 40 -8.35 -3.34 15.71
N THR A 41 -9.07 -3.62 16.80
CA THR A 41 -9.21 -2.72 17.94
C THR A 41 -8.16 -3.02 18.99
N ASP A 42 -7.86 -4.32 19.22
CA ASP A 42 -6.88 -4.78 20.21
C ASP A 42 -5.94 -5.88 19.66
N PRO A 43 -5.01 -5.54 18.76
CA PRO A 43 -4.09 -6.49 18.15
C PRO A 43 -3.17 -7.13 19.18
N ALA A 44 -2.84 -8.39 18.94
CA ALA A 44 -1.91 -9.14 19.76
C ALA A 44 -0.50 -8.50 19.69
N PRO A 45 0.37 -8.71 20.71
CA PRO A 45 1.70 -8.09 20.76
C PRO A 45 2.57 -8.33 19.53
N ASP A 46 2.46 -9.51 18.91
CA ASP A 46 3.14 -9.94 17.69
C ASP A 46 2.55 -9.32 16.40
N GLU A 47 1.32 -8.82 16.45
CA GLU A 47 0.64 -8.15 15.32
C GLU A 47 0.94 -6.64 15.27
N LYS A 48 1.76 -6.13 16.20
CA LYS A 48 2.15 -4.70 16.26
C LYS A 48 3.03 -4.24 15.09
N ALA A 49 3.51 -5.16 14.26
CA ALA A 49 4.22 -4.83 13.02
C ALA A 49 3.27 -4.65 11.82
N VAL A 50 2.01 -5.11 11.93
CA VAL A 50 1.05 -5.10 10.83
C VAL A 50 0.73 -3.65 10.41
N ARG A 51 0.86 -3.38 9.11
CA ARG A 51 0.58 -2.09 8.49
C ARG A 51 0.05 -2.31 7.07
N GLY A 52 -0.90 -1.48 6.66
CA GLY A 52 -1.48 -1.54 5.31
C GLY A 52 -3.00 -1.49 5.34
N TYR A 53 -3.63 -1.61 4.17
CA TYR A 53 -5.08 -1.70 4.09
C TYR A 53 -5.58 -3.12 4.33
N ILE A 54 -6.82 -3.24 4.83
CA ILE A 54 -7.58 -4.48 4.84
C ILE A 54 -8.96 -4.22 4.24
N VAL A 55 -9.50 -5.21 3.52
CA VAL A 55 -10.84 -5.17 2.93
C VAL A 55 -11.70 -6.24 3.60
N GLU A 56 -12.84 -5.82 4.14
CA GLU A 56 -13.87 -6.69 4.67
C GLU A 56 -15.13 -6.61 3.79
N PRO A 57 -15.71 -7.74 3.38
CA PRO A 57 -16.97 -7.74 2.66
C PRO A 57 -18.10 -7.30 3.59
N ARG A 58 -19.05 -6.54 3.04
CA ARG A 58 -20.34 -6.20 3.65
C ARG A 58 -21.46 -6.80 2.79
N ALA A 59 -22.71 -6.49 3.13
CA ALA A 59 -23.85 -7.03 2.40
C ALA A 59 -23.84 -6.58 0.92
N GLY A 60 -24.11 -7.52 0.01
CA GLY A 60 -24.15 -7.25 -1.43
C GLY A 60 -22.78 -6.92 -2.02
N ASP A 61 -22.72 -5.83 -2.77
CA ASP A 61 -21.50 -5.36 -3.46
C ASP A 61 -20.68 -4.35 -2.65
N LEU A 62 -21.03 -4.17 -1.37
CA LEU A 62 -20.38 -3.24 -0.47
C LEU A 62 -19.15 -3.87 0.19
N VAL A 63 -18.07 -3.11 0.29
CA VAL A 63 -16.89 -3.45 1.11
C VAL A 63 -16.60 -2.34 2.11
N ALA A 64 -16.03 -2.72 3.26
CA ALA A 64 -15.40 -1.80 4.19
C ALA A 64 -13.88 -1.91 4.05
N VAL A 65 -13.20 -0.78 3.86
CA VAL A 65 -11.73 -0.74 3.78
C VAL A 65 -11.18 0.03 4.97
N TYR A 66 -10.25 -0.59 5.68
CA TYR A 66 -9.56 -0.01 6.83
C TYR A 66 -8.09 0.22 6.49
N TRP A 67 -7.46 1.17 7.19
CA TRP A 67 -6.01 1.32 7.22
C TRP A 67 -5.50 0.93 8.60
N LEU A 68 -4.55 0.00 8.66
CA LEU A 68 -3.95 -0.48 9.88
C LEU A 68 -2.57 0.16 10.11
N GLU A 69 -2.32 0.58 11.35
CA GLU A 69 -0.98 0.89 11.86
C GLU A 69 -0.76 0.19 13.19
N LYS A 70 0.35 -0.55 13.28
CA LYS A 70 0.66 -1.39 14.43
C LYS A 70 -0.47 -2.36 14.78
N GLY A 71 -1.09 -2.93 13.74
CA GLY A 71 -2.26 -3.80 13.84
C GLY A 71 -3.56 -3.10 14.27
N ARG A 72 -3.58 -1.77 14.44
CA ARG A 72 -4.81 -1.04 14.84
C ARG A 72 -5.39 -0.25 13.70
N ALA A 73 -6.72 -0.27 13.58
CA ALA A 73 -7.43 0.59 12.64
C ALA A 73 -7.20 2.07 12.98
N VAL A 74 -6.77 2.84 11.99
CA VAL A 74 -6.50 4.28 12.13
C VAL A 74 -7.75 5.06 11.78
N ARG A 75 -8.15 5.96 12.69
CA ARG A 75 -9.27 6.88 12.45
C ARG A 75 -8.88 8.01 11.52
N ARG A 76 -9.82 8.46 10.70
CA ARG A 76 -9.65 9.56 9.74
C ARG A 76 -9.28 10.91 10.38
N ASP A 77 -9.69 11.18 11.62
CA ASP A 77 -9.39 12.43 12.33
C ASP A 77 -7.98 12.49 12.92
N THR A 78 -7.19 11.45 12.77
CA THR A 78 -5.79 11.42 13.19
C THR A 78 -4.88 11.98 12.10
N TRP A 79 -3.63 12.31 12.44
CA TRP A 79 -2.64 12.83 11.49
C TRP A 79 -2.33 11.86 10.32
N ARG A 80 -2.60 10.56 10.48
CA ARG A 80 -2.49 9.50 9.46
C ARG A 80 -3.79 9.25 8.70
N GLY A 81 -4.88 9.90 9.09
CA GLY A 81 -6.22 9.67 8.56
C GLY A 81 -6.39 10.04 7.08
N ASN A 82 -5.50 10.87 6.54
CA ASN A 82 -5.42 11.16 5.10
C ASN A 82 -5.18 9.90 4.24
N THR A 83 -4.74 8.79 4.83
CA THR A 83 -4.57 7.54 4.12
C THR A 83 -5.91 6.96 3.66
N LEU A 84 -6.97 7.10 4.47
CA LEU A 84 -8.32 6.69 4.06
C LEU A 84 -8.84 7.56 2.90
N ASP A 85 -8.55 8.86 2.90
CA ASP A 85 -8.90 9.74 1.79
C ASP A 85 -8.15 9.34 0.49
N ARG A 86 -6.87 8.96 0.60
CA ARG A 86 -6.09 8.46 -0.56
C ARG A 86 -6.62 7.14 -1.10
N LEU A 87 -7.05 6.22 -0.24
CA LEU A 87 -7.67 4.96 -0.64
C LEU A 87 -9.02 5.21 -1.31
N ALA A 88 -9.83 6.12 -0.76
CA ALA A 88 -11.09 6.55 -1.36
C ALA A 88 -10.86 7.14 -2.76
N ASP A 89 -9.93 8.09 -2.90
CA ASP A 89 -9.58 8.69 -4.19
C ASP A 89 -9.15 7.63 -5.21
N HIS A 90 -8.38 6.62 -4.78
CA HIS A 90 -7.91 5.57 -5.66
C HIS A 90 -9.07 4.67 -6.12
N LEU A 91 -9.91 4.19 -5.19
CA LEU A 91 -11.10 3.42 -5.51
C LEU A 91 -12.04 4.17 -6.46
N THR A 92 -12.25 5.47 -6.23
CA THR A 92 -13.06 6.30 -7.13
C THR A 92 -12.46 6.42 -8.53
N ARG A 93 -11.13 6.51 -8.67
CA ARG A 93 -10.48 6.48 -10.00
C ARG A 93 -10.67 5.15 -10.72
N GLU A 94 -10.75 4.05 -9.97
CA GLU A 94 -11.07 2.71 -10.47
C GLU A 94 -12.57 2.45 -10.65
N GLY A 95 -13.40 3.50 -10.61
CA GLY A 95 -14.84 3.42 -10.89
C GLY A 95 -15.70 2.95 -9.71
N TRP A 96 -15.14 2.78 -8.51
CA TRP A 96 -15.93 2.44 -7.33
C TRP A 96 -16.72 3.65 -6.82
N THR A 97 -17.93 3.38 -6.31
CA THR A 97 -18.72 4.41 -5.64
C THR A 97 -18.41 4.40 -4.15
N VAL A 98 -17.65 5.40 -3.69
CA VAL A 98 -17.26 5.53 -2.28
C VAL A 98 -18.29 6.37 -1.53
N GLU A 99 -18.77 5.88 -0.39
CA GLU A 99 -19.71 6.61 0.46
C GLU A 99 -19.04 7.80 1.17
N PRO A 100 -19.77 8.89 1.47
CA PRO A 100 -19.24 10.00 2.22
C PRO A 100 -18.70 9.56 3.60
N MET A 101 -17.41 9.78 3.84
CA MET A 101 -16.80 9.51 5.14
C MET A 101 -17.09 10.64 6.14
N LEU A 102 -17.44 10.27 7.37
CA LEU A 102 -17.45 11.20 8.50
C LEU A 102 -16.00 11.50 8.93
N ARG A 103 -15.82 12.58 9.70
CA ARG A 103 -14.52 12.94 10.25
C ARG A 103 -13.95 11.85 11.18
N THR A 104 -14.83 11.13 11.87
CA THR A 104 -14.48 10.12 12.88
C THR A 104 -14.43 8.69 12.34
N SER A 105 -14.60 8.49 11.03
CA SER A 105 -14.63 7.17 10.39
C SER A 105 -13.36 6.35 10.66
N LEU A 106 -13.56 5.07 10.97
CA LEU A 106 -12.50 4.04 11.10
C LEU A 106 -12.22 3.32 9.76
N CYS A 107 -13.18 3.35 8.86
CA CYS A 107 -13.13 2.76 7.53
C CYS A 107 -13.81 3.67 6.52
N LEU A 108 -13.56 3.39 5.25
CA LEU A 108 -14.39 3.85 4.14
C LEU A 108 -15.30 2.70 3.68
N HIS A 109 -16.48 3.05 3.16
CA HIS A 109 -17.36 2.09 2.49
C HIS A 109 -17.35 2.37 0.99
N ALA A 110 -17.23 1.32 0.19
CA ALA A 110 -17.24 1.42 -1.26
C ALA A 110 -18.11 0.34 -1.87
N HIS A 111 -18.92 0.72 -2.86
CA HIS A 111 -19.71 -0.20 -3.67
C HIS A 111 -18.92 -0.55 -4.91
N ARG A 112 -18.83 -1.86 -5.19
CA ARG A 112 -18.25 -2.37 -6.44
C ARG A 112 -18.98 -1.71 -7.60
N PRO A 113 -18.27 -1.25 -8.65
CA PRO A 113 -18.95 -0.78 -9.85
C PRO A 113 -19.90 -1.87 -10.34
N ALA A 114 -21.15 -1.51 -10.62
CA ALA A 114 -22.08 -2.40 -11.28
C ALA A 114 -21.38 -2.87 -12.55
N GLU A 115 -21.14 -4.18 -12.65
CA GLU A 115 -20.58 -4.76 -13.85
C GLU A 115 -21.53 -4.32 -14.96
N THR A 116 -21.02 -3.48 -15.85
CA THR A 116 -21.81 -3.02 -16.99
C THR A 116 -21.85 -4.22 -17.91
N VAL A 117 -22.70 -5.18 -17.58
CA VAL A 117 -23.06 -6.26 -18.48
C VAL A 117 -23.75 -5.53 -19.61
N ALA A 118 -22.99 -5.24 -20.67
CA ALA A 118 -23.56 -4.77 -21.92
C ALA A 118 -24.75 -5.70 -22.21
N PRO A 119 -25.96 -5.16 -22.48
CA PRO A 119 -27.14 -5.99 -22.59
C PRO A 119 -26.85 -7.10 -23.60
N GLU A 120 -26.84 -8.34 -23.10
CA GLU A 120 -26.48 -9.55 -23.85
C GLU A 120 -27.31 -9.70 -25.14
N ALA A 121 -28.49 -9.06 -25.17
CA ALA A 121 -29.41 -8.97 -26.29
C ALA A 121 -28.96 -8.05 -27.45
N ALA A 122 -27.87 -7.29 -27.33
CA ALA A 122 -27.39 -6.39 -28.37
C ALA A 122 -26.04 -6.81 -28.98
N LEU A 123 -25.38 -7.85 -28.44
CA LEU A 123 -24.09 -8.31 -28.92
C LEU A 123 -24.26 -9.37 -30.00
N THR A 124 -23.70 -9.07 -31.16
CA THR A 124 -23.55 -10.01 -32.26
C THR A 124 -22.63 -11.17 -31.87
N GLU A 125 -22.72 -12.30 -32.58
CA GLU A 125 -21.99 -13.53 -32.25
C GLU A 125 -20.46 -13.34 -32.21
N TRP A 126 -19.92 -12.46 -33.06
CA TRP A 126 -18.49 -12.13 -33.07
C TRP A 126 -18.04 -11.25 -31.89
N GLU A 127 -18.92 -10.38 -31.37
CA GLU A 127 -18.65 -9.60 -30.16
C GLU A 127 -18.65 -10.49 -28.92
N ARG A 128 -19.46 -11.56 -28.93
CA ARG A 128 -19.53 -12.56 -27.85
C ARG A 128 -18.22 -13.36 -27.73
N ASP A 129 -17.64 -13.76 -28.86
CA ASP A 129 -16.34 -14.44 -28.90
C ASP A 129 -15.19 -13.54 -28.45
N LEU A 130 -15.23 -12.25 -28.78
CA LEU A 130 -14.26 -11.26 -28.29
C LEU A 130 -14.37 -11.02 -26.78
N LEU A 131 -15.61 -10.94 -26.25
CA LEU A 131 -15.84 -10.76 -24.81
C LEU A 131 -15.36 -11.98 -24.02
N ALA A 132 -15.61 -13.20 -24.51
CA ALA A 132 -15.16 -14.43 -23.87
C ALA A 132 -13.62 -14.52 -23.79
N ALA A 133 -12.91 -14.04 -24.82
CA ALA A 133 -11.45 -13.98 -24.82
C ALA A 133 -10.89 -12.91 -23.86
N ASP A 134 -11.60 -11.79 -23.67
CA ASP A 134 -11.19 -10.72 -22.75
C ASP A 134 -11.44 -11.09 -21.28
N VAL A 135 -12.48 -11.89 -20.97
CA VAL A 135 -12.73 -12.41 -19.61
C VAL A 135 -11.58 -13.28 -19.11
N ASP A 136 -10.98 -14.10 -19.98
CA ASP A 136 -9.82 -14.94 -19.62
C ASP A 136 -8.56 -14.09 -19.38
N SER A 137 -8.36 -13.03 -20.18
CA SER A 137 -7.31 -12.03 -19.95
C SER A 137 -7.55 -11.18 -18.69
N ALA A 138 -8.80 -10.83 -18.38
CA ALA A 138 -9.16 -10.11 -17.16
C ALA A 138 -8.87 -10.95 -15.92
N LEU A 139 -9.26 -12.24 -15.93
CA LEU A 139 -8.90 -13.22 -14.90
C LEU A 139 -7.38 -13.31 -14.68
N GLN A 140 -6.59 -13.24 -15.75
CA GLN A 140 -5.13 -13.29 -15.65
C GLN A 140 -4.51 -12.00 -15.07
N ARG A 141 -5.13 -10.82 -15.28
CA ARG A 141 -4.74 -9.57 -14.60
C ARG A 141 -5.02 -9.61 -13.09
N TYR A 142 -6.10 -10.27 -12.66
CA TYR A 142 -6.41 -10.42 -11.23
C TYR A 142 -5.33 -11.16 -10.42
N THR A 143 -4.52 -12.01 -11.06
CA THR A 143 -3.52 -12.85 -10.37
C THR A 143 -2.17 -12.16 -10.18
N THR A 144 -1.85 -11.11 -10.94
CA THR A 144 -0.47 -10.53 -11.01
C THR A 144 -0.26 -9.28 -10.13
N CYS A 145 -1.33 -8.71 -9.57
CA CYS A 145 -1.25 -7.51 -8.74
C CYS A 145 -0.69 -7.77 -7.32
N ASP A 146 -0.79 -9.00 -6.81
CA ASP A 146 -0.24 -9.38 -5.50
C ASP A 146 1.30 -9.41 -5.50
N GLU A 147 1.92 -9.68 -6.66
CA GLU A 147 3.38 -9.86 -6.75
C GLU A 147 4.14 -8.53 -6.92
N ASN A 148 3.52 -7.49 -7.47
CA ASN A 148 4.18 -6.22 -7.80
C ASN A 148 4.09 -5.13 -6.71
N ALA A 149 3.15 -5.25 -5.75
CA ALA A 149 2.94 -4.22 -4.72
C ALA A 149 4.13 -4.06 -3.76
N ALA A 150 5.00 -5.06 -3.65
CA ALA A 150 6.20 -5.00 -2.81
C ALA A 150 7.35 -4.20 -3.45
N VAL A 151 7.36 -4.01 -4.77
CA VAL A 151 8.58 -3.55 -5.48
C VAL A 151 8.78 -2.03 -5.42
N GLU A 152 7.71 -1.23 -5.40
CA GLU A 152 7.85 0.24 -5.37
C GLU A 152 8.16 0.79 -3.96
N ASP A 153 7.73 0.13 -2.87
CA ASP A 153 8.00 0.60 -1.49
C ASP A 153 9.40 0.17 -0.99
N ILE A 154 9.96 -0.93 -1.51
CA ILE A 154 11.33 -1.37 -1.13
C ILE A 154 12.38 -0.32 -1.52
N VAL A 155 12.25 0.31 -2.70
CA VAL A 155 13.22 1.29 -3.19
C VAL A 155 13.21 2.57 -2.31
N ASP A 156 12.03 3.01 -1.86
CA ASP A 156 11.91 4.17 -0.96
C ASP A 156 12.36 3.85 0.48
N ILE A 157 12.27 2.59 0.91
CA ILE A 157 12.80 2.12 2.20
C ILE A 157 14.33 2.02 2.16
N GLU A 158 14.91 1.46 1.10
CA GLU A 158 16.37 1.38 0.92
C GLU A 158 17.01 2.78 0.85
N ALA A 159 16.36 3.73 0.17
CA ALA A 159 16.82 5.11 0.10
C ALA A 159 16.85 5.80 1.48
N ARG A 160 15.87 5.52 2.36
CA ARG A 160 15.88 6.03 3.75
C ARG A 160 16.96 5.37 4.60
N TYR A 161 17.16 4.06 4.46
CA TYR A 161 18.17 3.33 5.23
C TYR A 161 19.61 3.75 4.87
N ALA A 162 19.85 4.05 3.58
CA ALA A 162 21.13 4.61 3.13
C ALA A 162 21.41 6.01 3.71
N ALA A 163 20.39 6.86 3.83
CA ALA A 163 20.56 8.19 4.42
C ALA A 163 20.88 8.13 5.93
N GLU A 164 20.28 7.19 6.67
CA GLU A 164 20.52 7.02 8.10
C GLU A 164 21.94 6.49 8.40
N LEU A 165 22.44 5.53 7.60
CA LEU A 165 23.81 5.00 7.69
C LEU A 165 24.89 6.06 7.40
N VAL A 166 24.63 7.00 6.49
CA VAL A 166 25.57 8.10 6.20
C VAL A 166 25.68 9.06 7.40
N THR A 167 24.59 9.30 8.12
CA THR A 167 24.62 10.19 9.30
C THR A 167 25.34 9.61 10.52
N GLU A 168 25.38 8.28 10.67
CA GLU A 168 26.08 7.63 11.78
C GLU A 168 27.60 7.49 11.50
N ALA A 169 27.98 7.31 10.23
CA ALA A 169 29.38 7.29 9.80
C ALA A 169 30.07 8.66 9.96
N GLU A 170 29.38 9.77 9.67
CA GLU A 170 29.94 11.13 9.85
C GLU A 170 30.01 11.58 11.32
N ALA A 171 29.29 10.92 12.23
CA ALA A 171 29.32 11.25 13.66
C ALA A 171 30.45 10.57 14.44
N THR A 172 31.05 9.50 13.89
CA THR A 172 32.04 8.68 14.61
C THR A 172 33.49 9.03 14.24
N ASP A 173 33.72 9.69 13.11
CA ASP A 173 35.07 10.12 12.72
C ASP A 173 35.29 11.59 13.09
N GLY A 174 35.50 11.79 14.38
CA GLY A 174 35.89 13.08 14.91
C GLY A 174 37.13 13.62 14.20
N THR A 175 37.12 14.93 13.97
CA THR A 175 38.31 15.77 13.78
C THR A 175 38.82 15.92 12.34
N TRP A 176 37.98 16.42 11.43
CA TRP A 176 38.45 17.29 10.35
C TRP A 176 38.87 18.66 10.92
N ARG A 177 39.88 18.68 11.80
CA ARG A 177 40.62 19.90 12.10
C ARG A 177 41.64 20.07 11.00
N GLY A 178 41.42 21.09 10.17
CA GLY A 178 42.30 21.48 9.08
C GLY A 178 43.74 21.75 9.54
N GLU A 179 44.57 20.72 9.49
CA GLU A 179 46.01 20.88 9.33
C GLU A 179 46.28 20.95 7.82
N TRP A 180 46.00 22.13 7.27
CA TRP A 180 46.30 22.44 5.89
C TRP A 180 47.81 22.60 5.76
N ILE A 181 48.42 21.61 5.13
CA ILE A 181 49.83 21.55 4.75
C ILE A 181 50.16 22.78 3.91
N GLY A 182 51.07 23.61 4.42
CA GLY A 182 51.56 24.81 3.74
C GLY A 182 52.93 25.21 4.25
N ASP A 183 53.87 24.25 4.28
CA ASP A 183 55.29 24.54 4.52
C ASP A 183 55.86 25.21 3.26
N GLN A 184 56.08 26.53 3.31
CA GLN A 184 56.73 27.28 2.23
C GLN A 184 58.22 27.42 2.58
N PRO A 185 59.15 26.92 1.74
CA PRO A 185 60.57 27.11 1.97
C PRO A 185 60.93 28.59 1.86
N THR A 186 61.59 29.12 2.91
CA THR A 186 62.19 30.45 2.91
C THR A 186 63.41 30.47 1.99
N ALA A 187 63.16 30.66 0.69
CA ALA A 187 64.21 30.95 -0.28
C ALA A 187 64.58 32.44 -0.20
N GLY A 188 65.71 32.70 0.48
CA GLY A 188 66.75 33.68 0.13
C GLY A 188 66.38 35.15 -0.14
N THR A 189 67.20 36.06 0.40
CA THR A 189 68.16 36.89 -0.38
C THR A 189 68.50 38.17 0.40
N SER A 190 69.75 38.27 0.89
CA SER A 190 70.39 39.56 1.24
C SER A 190 70.55 40.42 0.00
N PRO A 191 70.34 41.75 0.10
CA PRO A 191 71.47 42.68 0.27
C PRO A 191 71.10 43.83 1.23
N VAL A 192 72.01 44.57 1.89
CA VAL A 192 73.11 45.42 1.40
C VAL A 192 74.16 45.54 2.49
#